data_AF-A0A843DKR2-F1
#
_entry.id   AF-A0A843DKR2-F1
#
_cell.length_a   1.000
_cell.length_b   1.000
_cell.length_c   1.000
_cell.angle_alpha   90.00
_cell.angle_beta   90.00
_cell.angle_gamma   90.00
#
_symmetry.space_group_name_H-M   'P 1'
#
loop_
_entity.id
_entity.type
_entity.pdbx_description
1 polymer ?
#
loop_
_entity_poly.entity_id
_entity_poly.type
_entity_poly.pdbx_seq_one_letter_code
_entity_poly.pdbx_strand_id
1 'polypeptide(L)'
;ILSGYRAFTKASLEQMHLTESGFEIETEISAEIVHHNLRFEVVPTYYKKRPGSPTKLNPIKDGARILRAINRYGKMNNPIFHFGTIGVILSVIGFLCGLYVVSEWFQGIEHLPLTILTMLLIVTGILVFMIGLLSDMIVAYHREEIREISLLKAEIEELKKR
;
A
#
# COMPACT_ATOMS: atom_id res chain seq x y z
N ILE A 1 4.95 -18.12 9.57
CA ILE A 1 6.03 -17.73 8.64
C ILE A 1 6.93 -16.66 9.26
N LEU A 2 6.40 -15.62 9.92
CA LEU A 2 7.16 -14.57 10.65
C LEU A 2 7.81 -15.08 11.97
N SER A 3 8.65 -16.11 11.88
CA SER A 3 9.43 -16.63 13.02
C SER A 3 10.91 -16.46 12.74
N GLY A 4 11.67 -15.85 13.64
CA GLY A 4 13.13 -15.79 13.56
C GLY A 4 13.85 -17.15 13.62
N TYR A 5 13.13 -18.24 13.92
CA TYR A 5 13.70 -19.60 13.94
C TYR A 5 13.52 -20.29 12.58
N ARG A 6 14.59 -20.27 11.77
CA ARG A 6 14.63 -20.83 10.41
C ARG A 6 15.97 -21.52 10.16
N ALA A 7 15.97 -22.50 9.26
CA ALA A 7 17.17 -23.17 8.76
C ALA A 7 17.20 -23.08 7.24
N PHE A 8 18.39 -22.89 6.67
CA PHE A 8 18.59 -22.68 5.24
C PHE A 8 19.68 -23.62 4.72
N THR A 9 19.55 -24.06 3.48
CA THR A 9 20.67 -24.68 2.77
C THR A 9 21.54 -23.59 2.15
N LYS A 10 22.84 -23.87 1.98
CA LYS A 10 23.76 -22.89 1.37
C LYS A 10 23.28 -22.42 -0.01
N ALA A 11 22.80 -23.36 -0.83
CA ALA A 11 22.27 -23.07 -2.16
C ALA A 11 21.03 -22.18 -2.13
N SER A 12 20.17 -22.29 -1.11
CA SER A 12 19.02 -21.39 -0.97
C SER A 12 19.45 -19.97 -0.59
N LEU A 13 20.49 -19.82 0.24
CA LEU A 13 20.99 -18.52 0.69
C LEU A 13 21.70 -17.77 -0.44
N GLU A 14 22.47 -18.47 -1.28
CA GLU A 14 23.16 -17.88 -2.43
C GLU A 14 22.21 -17.37 -3.51
N GLN A 15 20.95 -17.82 -3.53
CA GLN A 15 19.94 -17.36 -4.47
C GLN A 15 19.17 -16.13 -3.97
N MET A 16 19.17 -15.87 -2.66
CA MET A 16 18.40 -14.78 -2.06
C MET A 16 19.23 -13.50 -1.98
N HIS A 17 18.64 -12.37 -2.38
CA HIS A 17 19.27 -11.04 -2.24
C HIS A 17 18.66 -10.29 -1.05
N LEU A 18 19.28 -10.42 0.12
CA LEU A 18 18.78 -9.84 1.36
C LEU A 18 19.45 -8.50 1.68
N THR A 19 18.66 -7.46 1.91
CA THR A 19 19.15 -6.08 2.17
C THR A 19 18.71 -5.56 3.53
N GLU A 20 17.65 -6.11 4.12
CA GLU A 20 17.11 -5.64 5.40
C GLU A 20 17.89 -6.21 6.60
N SER A 21 18.20 -5.36 7.58
CA SER A 21 18.95 -5.76 8.80
C SER A 21 18.09 -5.79 10.07
N GLY A 22 16.81 -5.40 9.97
CA GLY A 22 15.86 -5.33 11.08
C GLY A 22 14.85 -6.47 11.10
N PHE A 23 13.71 -6.26 11.78
CA PHE A 23 12.61 -7.23 11.83
C PHE A 23 11.96 -7.48 10.44
N GLU A 24 12.19 -6.56 9.50
CA GLU A 24 11.71 -6.61 8.12
C GLU A 24 12.33 -7.76 7.31
N ILE A 25 13.52 -8.25 7.72
CA ILE A 25 14.23 -9.37 7.10
C ILE A 25 13.39 -10.64 7.01
N GLU A 26 12.53 -10.88 8.00
CA GLU A 26 11.68 -12.07 8.00
C GLU A 26 10.66 -12.06 6.88
N THR A 27 10.24 -10.88 6.44
CA THR A 27 9.31 -10.68 5.34
C THR A 27 10.05 -10.76 4.02
N GLU A 28 11.23 -10.13 3.93
CA GLU A 28 12.11 -10.18 2.75
C GLU A 28 12.47 -11.63 2.40
N ILE A 29 12.92 -12.43 3.37
CA ILE A 29 13.20 -13.86 3.17
C ILE A 29 11.97 -14.60 2.64
N SER A 30 10.78 -14.28 3.13
CA SER A 30 9.55 -14.96 2.69
C SER A 30 9.17 -14.58 1.26
N ALA A 31 9.42 -13.32 0.87
CA ALA A 31 9.21 -12.85 -0.49
C ALA A 31 10.21 -13.48 -1.47
N GLU A 32 11.49 -13.54 -1.09
CA GLU A 32 12.57 -14.15 -1.89
C GLU A 32 12.33 -15.66 -2.13
N ILE A 33 11.85 -16.39 -1.11
CA ILE A 33 11.48 -17.81 -1.27
C ILE A 33 10.40 -17.99 -2.35
N VAL A 34 9.40 -17.12 -2.38
CA VAL A 34 8.33 -17.16 -3.39
C VAL A 34 8.86 -16.73 -4.76
N HIS A 35 9.67 -15.66 -4.80
CA HIS A 35 10.24 -15.11 -6.03
C HIS A 35 11.14 -16.13 -6.76
N HIS A 36 11.99 -16.83 -6.01
CA HIS A 36 12.89 -17.85 -6.54
C HIS A 36 12.29 -19.27 -6.55
N ASN A 37 11.00 -19.39 -6.23
CA ASN A 37 10.25 -20.65 -6.18
C ASN A 37 10.98 -21.76 -5.38
N LEU A 38 11.59 -21.36 -4.25
CA LEU A 38 12.39 -22.23 -3.40
C LEU A 38 11.49 -23.18 -2.60
N ARG A 39 11.91 -24.44 -2.48
CA ARG A 39 11.22 -25.43 -1.66
C ARG A 39 11.36 -25.06 -0.17
N PHE A 40 10.23 -24.95 0.53
CA PHE A 40 10.20 -24.71 1.98
C PHE A 40 9.18 -25.63 2.67
N GLU A 41 9.36 -25.82 3.97
CA GLU A 41 8.45 -26.58 4.83
C GLU A 41 8.32 -25.87 6.19
N VAL A 42 7.12 -25.89 6.76
CA VAL A 42 6.85 -25.32 8.08
C VAL A 42 6.71 -26.45 9.09
N VAL A 43 7.71 -26.57 9.96
CA VAL A 43 7.68 -27.54 11.05
C VAL A 43 6.87 -26.96 12.23
N PRO A 44 5.82 -27.63 12.72
CA PRO A 44 5.07 -27.18 13.88
C PRO A 44 5.97 -27.13 15.13
N THR A 45 5.95 -26.01 15.84
CA THR A 45 6.72 -25.84 17.08
C THR A 45 5.84 -25.22 18.18
N TYR A 46 6.11 -25.58 19.43
CA TYR A 46 5.41 -25.04 20.59
C TYR A 46 6.20 -23.89 21.19
N TYR A 47 5.60 -22.70 21.20
CA TYR A 47 6.19 -21.52 21.84
C TYR A 47 6.12 -21.67 23.36
N LYS A 48 7.29 -21.76 24.01
CA LYS A 48 7.38 -21.67 25.47
C LYS A 48 7.36 -20.21 25.91
N LYS A 49 6.68 -19.93 27.01
CA LYS A 49 6.69 -18.62 27.65
C LYS A 49 8.12 -18.33 28.14
N ARG A 50 8.71 -17.25 27.67
CA ARG A 50 10.05 -16.80 28.11
C ARG A 50 9.99 -16.42 29.59
N PRO A 51 10.78 -17.06 30.50
CA PRO A 51 10.84 -16.62 31.89
C PRO A 51 11.64 -15.31 31.97
N GLY A 52 11.02 -14.26 32.51
CA GLY A 52 11.68 -13.00 32.84
C GLY A 52 12.01 -12.09 31.65
N SER A 53 11.07 -11.20 31.31
CA SER A 53 11.29 -9.82 30.82
C SER A 53 9.93 -9.25 30.42
N PRO A 54 9.56 -8.01 30.82
CA PRO A 54 8.35 -7.38 30.34
C PRO A 54 8.41 -7.24 28.82
N THR A 55 7.32 -7.64 28.15
CA THR A 55 7.16 -7.55 26.70
C THR A 55 7.50 -6.14 26.23
N LYS A 56 8.56 -6.02 25.42
CA LYS A 56 9.05 -4.76 24.85
C LYS A 56 8.15 -4.23 23.73
N LEU A 57 7.05 -4.94 23.41
CA LEU A 57 6.06 -4.56 22.40
C LEU A 57 4.89 -3.85 23.04
N ASN A 58 4.55 -2.70 22.47
CA ASN A 58 3.41 -1.88 22.85
C ASN A 58 2.37 -2.04 21.73
N PRO A 59 1.28 -2.80 21.92
CA PRO A 59 0.31 -3.11 20.85
C PRO A 59 -0.21 -1.87 20.11
N ILE A 60 -0.34 -0.76 20.83
CA ILE A 60 -0.81 0.52 20.28
C ILE A 60 0.28 1.21 19.45
N LYS A 61 1.53 1.27 19.94
CA LYS A 61 2.64 1.92 19.21
C LYS A 61 3.09 1.09 18.01
N ASP A 62 3.13 -0.23 18.17
CA ASP A 62 3.51 -1.16 17.11
C ASP A 62 2.38 -1.28 16.09
N GLY A 63 1.11 -1.29 16.51
CA GLY A 63 -0.04 -1.18 15.62
C GLY A 63 -0.03 0.11 14.78
N ALA A 64 0.28 1.26 15.39
CA ALA A 64 0.42 2.53 14.67
C ALA A 64 1.63 2.54 13.71
N ARG A 65 2.72 1.84 14.05
CA ARG A 65 3.91 1.70 13.21
C ARG A 65 3.65 0.76 12.02
N ILE A 66 2.88 -0.32 12.22
CA ILE A 66 2.39 -1.21 11.17
C ILE A 66 1.40 -0.48 10.27
N LEU A 67 0.44 0.29 10.80
CA LEU A 67 -0.46 1.10 9.98
C LEU A 67 0.33 2.12 9.15
N ARG A 68 1.36 2.75 9.72
CA ARG A 68 2.27 3.62 8.97
C ARG A 68 3.09 2.86 7.93
N ALA A 69 3.52 1.64 8.21
CA ALA A 69 4.24 0.80 7.26
C ALA A 69 3.32 0.40 6.11
N ILE A 70 2.10 -0.08 6.38
CA ILE A 70 1.08 -0.38 5.37
C ILE A 70 0.77 0.86 4.54
N ASN A 71 0.61 2.03 5.18
CA ASN A 71 0.43 3.29 4.49
C ASN A 71 1.68 3.70 3.68
N ARG A 72 2.90 3.42 4.16
CA ARG A 72 4.18 3.71 3.47
C ARG A 72 4.45 2.77 2.29
N TYR A 73 4.11 1.49 2.41
CA TYR A 73 4.21 0.50 1.32
C TYR A 73 3.07 0.71 0.30
N GLY A 74 1.86 1.08 0.75
CA GLY A 74 0.79 1.54 -0.14
C GLY A 74 1.14 2.84 -0.88
N LYS A 75 1.83 3.77 -0.20
CA LYS A 75 2.34 5.04 -0.77
C LYS A 75 3.35 4.86 -1.89
N MET A 76 4.10 3.75 -1.94
CA MET A 76 5.12 3.54 -2.97
C MET A 76 4.53 3.04 -4.30
N ASN A 77 3.28 2.57 -4.32
CA ASN A 77 2.74 1.81 -5.47
C ASN A 77 1.38 2.29 -6.01
N ASN A 78 0.60 3.06 -5.22
CA ASN A 78 -0.80 3.39 -5.54
C ASN A 78 -1.06 4.91 -5.53
N PRO A 79 -0.98 5.56 -6.71
CA PRO A 79 -1.32 6.98 -6.91
C PRO A 79 -2.72 7.38 -6.42
N ILE A 80 -3.68 6.44 -6.39
CA ILE A 80 -5.04 6.67 -5.88
C ILE A 80 -5.04 7.15 -4.43
N PHE A 81 -4.04 6.76 -3.63
CA PHE A 81 -4.08 7.06 -2.21
C PHE A 81 -3.86 8.55 -1.94
N HIS A 82 -3.01 9.22 -2.72
CA HIS A 82 -2.73 10.64 -2.52
C HIS A 82 -3.85 11.53 -3.06
N PHE A 83 -4.14 11.42 -4.35
CA PHE A 83 -5.16 12.25 -4.99
C PHE A 83 -6.58 11.84 -4.57
N GLY A 84 -6.84 10.54 -4.42
CA GLY A 84 -8.13 10.05 -3.94
C GLY A 84 -8.45 10.52 -2.52
N THR A 85 -7.50 10.49 -1.58
CA THR A 85 -7.74 10.98 -0.21
C THR A 85 -8.02 12.48 -0.19
N ILE A 86 -7.26 13.27 -0.97
CA ILE A 86 -7.50 14.72 -1.08
C ILE A 86 -8.87 15.01 -1.70
N GLY A 87 -9.22 14.30 -2.78
CA GLY A 87 -10.51 14.44 -3.45
C GLY A 87 -11.69 14.10 -2.54
N VAL A 88 -11.60 12.99 -1.80
CA VAL A 88 -12.63 12.58 -0.83
C VAL A 88 -12.78 13.61 0.28
N ILE A 89 -11.68 14.13 0.84
CA ILE A 89 -11.74 15.18 1.88
C ILE A 89 -12.45 16.42 1.34
N LEU A 90 -12.07 16.90 0.14
CA LEU A 90 -12.74 18.04 -0.48
C LEU A 90 -14.22 17.80 -0.73
N SER A 91 -14.58 16.63 -1.28
CA SER A 91 -15.97 16.26 -1.55
C SER A 91 -16.80 16.17 -0.28
N VAL A 92 -16.26 15.64 0.83
CA VAL A 92 -16.95 15.58 2.13
C VAL A 92 -17.15 16.99 2.70
N ILE A 93 -16.13 17.85 2.66
CA ILE A 93 -16.26 19.24 3.12
C ILE A 93 -17.31 20.00 2.30
N GLY A 94 -17.27 19.84 0.97
CA GLY A 94 -18.26 20.39 0.06
C GLY A 94 -19.66 19.87 0.36
N PHE A 95 -19.82 18.56 0.60
CA PHE A 95 -21.11 17.96 0.93
C PHE A 95 -21.68 18.47 2.25
N LEU A 96 -20.85 18.63 3.29
CA LEU A 96 -21.27 19.20 4.58
C LEU A 96 -21.67 20.67 4.44
N CYS A 97 -20.92 21.47 3.69
CA CYS A 97 -21.31 22.84 3.37
C CYS A 97 -22.64 22.87 2.59
N GLY A 98 -22.83 21.94 1.67
CA GLY A 98 -24.06 21.86 0.87
C GLY A 98 -25.27 21.48 1.70
N LEU A 99 -25.12 20.54 2.64
CA LEU A 99 -26.15 20.23 3.63
C LEU A 99 -26.56 21.47 4.44
N TYR A 100 -25.57 22.25 4.89
CA TYR A 100 -25.82 23.50 5.61
C TYR A 100 -26.58 24.51 4.73
N VAL A 101 -26.11 24.79 3.51
CA VAL A 101 -26.77 25.69 2.56
C VAL A 101 -28.21 25.26 2.28
N VAL A 102 -28.44 23.96 2.03
CA VAL A 102 -29.77 23.41 1.77
C VAL A 102 -30.67 23.58 2.99
N SER A 103 -30.15 23.36 4.20
CA SER A 103 -30.93 23.52 5.44
C SER A 103 -31.39 24.96 5.68
N GLU A 104 -30.55 25.95 5.36
CA GLU A 104 -30.91 27.36 5.49
C GLU A 104 -31.79 27.85 4.33
N TRP A 105 -31.67 27.23 3.16
CA TRP A 105 -32.57 27.50 2.04
C TRP A 105 -34.02 27.13 2.39
N PHE A 106 -34.25 26.03 3.13
CA PHE A 106 -35.58 25.70 3.67
C PHE A 106 -36.12 26.74 4.66
N GLN A 107 -35.25 27.54 5.28
CA GLN A 107 -35.62 28.63 6.18
C GLN A 107 -35.81 29.97 5.45
N GLY A 108 -35.65 29.99 4.12
CA GLY A 108 -35.82 31.18 3.28
C GLY A 108 -34.62 32.12 3.27
N ILE A 109 -33.45 31.70 3.78
CA ILE A 109 -32.22 32.51 3.78
C ILE A 109 -31.32 32.07 2.64
N GLU A 110 -31.02 32.98 1.71
CA GLU A 110 -30.18 32.70 0.55
C GLU A 110 -28.71 33.07 0.83
N HIS A 111 -27.83 32.07 0.79
CA HIS A 111 -26.38 32.23 0.93
C HIS A 111 -25.65 32.05 -0.40
N LEU A 112 -25.83 32.99 -1.33
CA LEU A 112 -25.27 32.92 -2.69
C LEU A 112 -23.75 32.58 -2.72
N PRO A 113 -22.87 33.22 -1.91
CA PRO A 113 -21.44 32.90 -1.92
C PRO A 113 -21.13 31.48 -1.43
N LEU A 114 -21.88 31.00 -0.44
CA LEU A 114 -21.69 29.67 0.15
C LEU A 114 -22.14 28.58 -0.82
N THR A 115 -23.22 28.81 -1.58
CA THR A 115 -23.68 27.90 -2.64
C THR A 115 -22.62 27.72 -3.74
N ILE A 116 -22.00 28.82 -4.18
CA ILE A 116 -20.93 28.79 -5.20
C ILE A 116 -19.71 28.03 -4.66
N LEU A 117 -19.28 28.31 -3.42
CA LEU A 117 -18.17 27.62 -2.78
C LEU A 117 -18.43 26.11 -2.66
N THR A 118 -19.64 25.74 -2.28
CA THR A 118 -20.09 24.34 -2.18
C THR A 118 -19.97 23.62 -3.51
N MET A 119 -20.48 24.22 -4.60
CA MET A 119 -20.43 23.65 -5.93
C MET A 119 -18.98 23.47 -6.41
N LEU A 120 -18.12 24.48 -6.20
CA LEU A 120 -16.69 24.41 -6.49
C LEU A 120 -16.01 23.27 -5.73
N LEU A 121 -16.21 23.17 -4.41
CA LEU A 121 -15.62 22.12 -3.57
C LEU A 121 -16.01 20.72 -4.03
N ILE A 122 -17.29 20.50 -4.36
CA ILE A 122 -17.78 19.21 -4.82
C ILE A 122 -17.18 18.86 -6.19
N VAL A 123 -17.23 19.78 -7.16
CA VAL A 123 -16.70 19.56 -8.52
C VAL A 123 -15.20 19.31 -8.48
N THR A 124 -14.44 20.14 -7.76
CA THR A 124 -12.98 19.96 -7.63
C THR A 124 -12.65 18.67 -6.90
N GLY A 125 -13.37 18.32 -5.83
CA GLY A 125 -13.18 17.06 -5.11
C GLY A 125 -13.36 15.83 -6.01
N ILE A 126 -14.43 15.82 -6.82
CA ILE A 126 -14.70 14.74 -7.79
C ILE A 126 -13.61 14.68 -8.87
N LEU A 127 -13.17 15.81 -9.42
CA LEU A 127 -12.11 15.85 -10.42
C LEU A 127 -10.78 15.31 -9.88
N VAL A 128 -10.38 15.73 -8.68
CA VAL A 128 -9.16 15.27 -8.03
C VAL A 128 -9.25 13.77 -7.72
N PHE A 129 -10.42 13.30 -7.30
CA PHE A 129 -10.67 11.86 -7.09
C PHE A 129 -10.52 11.06 -8.39
N MET A 130 -11.12 11.53 -9.49
CA MET A 130 -10.99 10.89 -10.81
C MET A 130 -9.54 10.85 -11.30
N ILE A 131 -8.77 11.93 -11.11
CA ILE A 131 -7.34 11.96 -11.44
C ILE A 131 -6.57 10.92 -10.63
N GLY A 132 -6.91 10.73 -9.35
CA GLY A 132 -6.32 9.69 -8.52
C GLY A 132 -6.60 8.28 -9.05
N LEU A 133 -7.84 8.03 -9.46
CA LEU A 133 -8.27 6.76 -10.07
C LEU A 133 -7.53 6.47 -11.38
N LEU A 134 -7.44 7.47 -12.26
CA LEU A 134 -6.72 7.36 -13.53
C LEU A 134 -5.22 7.11 -13.33
N SER A 135 -4.61 7.81 -12.37
CA SER A 135 -3.19 7.64 -12.07
C SER A 135 -2.89 6.20 -11.63
N ASP A 136 -3.80 5.60 -10.85
CA ASP A 136 -3.69 4.21 -10.41
C ASP A 136 -3.75 3.23 -11.57
N MET A 137 -4.71 3.42 -12.48
CA MET A 137 -4.83 2.62 -13.70
C MET A 137 -3.59 2.73 -14.58
N ILE A 138 -3.07 3.93 -14.79
CA ILE A 138 -1.86 4.15 -15.61
C ILE A 138 -0.66 3.41 -15.02
N VAL A 139 -0.48 3.51 -13.71
CA VAL A 139 0.65 2.87 -13.03
C VAL A 139 0.50 1.35 -12.98
N ALA A 140 -0.72 0.83 -12.86
CA ALA A 140 -0.99 -0.61 -12.99
C ALA A 140 -0.65 -1.11 -14.40
N TYR A 141 -1.13 -0.42 -15.43
CA TYR A 141 -0.90 -0.75 -16.83
C TYR A 141 0.59 -0.71 -17.19
N HIS A 142 1.31 0.33 -16.76
CA HIS A 142 2.74 0.46 -17.05
C HIS A 142 3.59 -0.65 -16.40
N ARG A 143 3.17 -1.17 -15.23
CA ARG A 143 3.84 -2.32 -14.61
C ARG A 143 3.66 -3.61 -15.40
N GLU A 144 2.47 -3.83 -15.97
CA GLU A 144 2.21 -4.98 -16.84
C GLU A 144 3.06 -4.92 -18.11
N GLU A 145 3.11 -3.76 -18.78
CA GLU A 145 3.95 -3.57 -19.96
C GLU A 145 5.44 -3.82 -19.68
N ILE A 146 5.99 -3.26 -18.59
CA ILE A 146 7.40 -3.47 -18.22
C ILE A 146 7.68 -4.96 -18.00
N ARG A 147 6.75 -5.67 -17.37
CA ARG A 147 6.88 -7.12 -17.13
C ARG A 147 6.90 -7.90 -18.44
N GLU A 148 5.99 -7.63 -19.36
CA GLU A 148 5.98 -8.30 -20.67
C GLU A 148 7.26 -8.02 -21.46
N ILE A 149 7.72 -6.77 -21.48
CA ILE A 149 8.98 -6.39 -22.13
C ILE A 149 10.17 -7.13 -21.51
N SER A 150 10.19 -7.28 -20.18
CA SER A 150 11.27 -8.00 -19.48
C SER A 150 11.31 -9.49 -19.83
N LEU A 151 10.14 -10.13 -19.96
CA LEU A 151 10.02 -11.54 -20.33
C LEU A 151 10.47 -11.77 -21.78
N LEU A 152 10.01 -10.93 -22.72
CA LEU A 152 10.42 -10.99 -24.12
C LEU A 152 11.93 -10.78 -24.28
N LYS A 153 12.53 -9.86 -23.52
CA LYS A 153 13.98 -9.65 -23.53
C LYS A 153 14.74 -10.90 -23.06
N ALA A 154 14.29 -11.54 -21.99
CA ALA A 154 14.90 -12.76 -21.48
C ALA A 154 14.83 -13.90 -22.51
N GLU A 155 13.70 -14.08 -23.19
CA GLU A 155 13.53 -15.08 -24.25
C GLU A 155 14.45 -14.83 -25.45
N ILE A 156 14.55 -13.58 -25.91
CA ILE A 156 15.48 -13.19 -26.99
C ILE A 156 16.94 -13.48 -26.59
N GLU A 157 17.31 -13.25 -25.33
CA GLU A 157 18.66 -13.48 -24.84
C GLU A 157 19.01 -14.97 -24.76
N GLU A 158 18.04 -15.83 -24.41
CA GLU A 158 18.21 -17.28 -24.52
C GLU A 158 18.37 -17.75 -25.96
N LEU A 159 17.57 -17.20 -26.90
CA LEU A 159 17.67 -17.54 -28.32
C LEU A 159 19.00 -17.12 -28.93
N LYS A 160 19.58 -15.99 -28.51
CA LYS A 160 20.92 -15.54 -28.94
C LYS A 160 22.07 -16.40 -28.43
N LYS A 161 21.86 -17.16 -27.35
CA LYS A 161 22.89 -18.04 -26.76
C LYS A 161 22.92 -19.43 -27.41
N ARG A 162 21.92 -19.81 -28.20
CA ARG A 162 21.90 -21.03 -29.02
C ARG A 162 22.52 -20.80 -30.39
#